data_AF-E1NSR4-F1
#
_entry.id   AF-E1NSR4-F1
#
_cell.length_a   1.000
_cell.length_b   1.000
_cell.length_c   1.000
_cell.angle_alpha   90.00
_cell.angle_beta   90.00
_cell.angle_gamma   90.00
#
_symmetry.space_group_name_H-M   'P 1'
#
loop_
_entity.id
_entity.type
_entity.pdbx_description
1 polymer ?
#
loop_
_entity_poly.entity_id
_entity_poly.type
_entity_poly.pdbx_seq_one_letter_code
_entity_poly.pdbx_strand_id
1 'polypeptide(L)'
;MTALFVRKSDIMNKCNFNSKQFYNQLVDELIVSQKNNSLFFLIGAGVSNQQGYGDWNDYVRKLAEYWGLRNKRYADTLKYISSLAGLSNKRKIDFINQIIKKICNSDEQFKIRCLDFEKKHFGNHQLQINNDILSTLIKFSAIFFTTNYDYEVENAIGSNSIIKDYMELSETDELLPNFVVHLHGEPNGNVSNFINTSDKYLKLYANLDNLQHKLTMFYKKRKIRY
;
A
#
# COMPACT_ATOMS: atom_id res chain seq x y z
N MET A 1 23.88 -6.38 3.80
CA MET A 1 22.43 -6.41 3.52
C MET A 1 21.77 -6.22 4.87
N THR A 2 21.12 -5.08 5.12
CA THR A 2 20.25 -4.91 6.29
C THR A 2 18.89 -4.53 5.75
N ALA A 3 18.21 -5.50 5.14
CA ALA A 3 16.77 -5.39 4.99
C ALA A 3 16.22 -5.82 6.35
N LEU A 4 15.62 -4.89 7.08
CA LEU A 4 14.97 -5.19 8.36
C LEU A 4 13.67 -5.97 8.08
N PHE A 5 13.78 -7.21 7.64
CA PHE A 5 12.66 -8.16 7.63
C PHE A 5 12.51 -8.69 9.06
N VAL A 6 11.54 -8.14 9.79
CA VAL A 6 11.07 -8.77 11.03
C VAL A 6 10.46 -10.11 10.62
N ARG A 7 11.18 -11.21 10.87
CA ARG A 7 10.71 -12.56 10.55
C ARG A 7 9.64 -12.96 11.54
N LYS A 8 8.56 -13.57 11.04
CA LYS A 8 7.43 -14.05 11.84
C LYS A 8 7.83 -15.10 12.90
N SER A 9 8.97 -15.78 12.72
CA SER A 9 9.53 -16.73 13.69
C SER A 9 10.10 -16.05 14.95
N ASP A 10 10.33 -14.75 14.93
CA ASP A 10 10.89 -14.01 16.08
C ASP A 10 9.78 -13.50 17.04
N ILE A 11 8.50 -13.76 16.71
CA ILE A 11 7.33 -13.21 17.42
C ILE A 11 6.94 -14.06 18.66
N MET A 12 7.52 -15.24 18.87
CA MET A 12 7.19 -16.09 20.03
C MET A 12 8.20 -16.03 21.18
N ASN A 13 8.97 -14.96 21.35
CA ASN A 13 9.72 -14.75 22.58
C ASN A 13 9.89 -13.27 22.93
N LYS A 14 9.08 -12.82 23.90
CA LYS A 14 9.29 -11.70 24.85
C LYS A 14 9.51 -10.31 24.22
N CYS A 15 8.99 -9.28 24.90
CA CYS A 15 9.26 -7.87 24.60
C CYS A 15 10.77 -7.58 24.75
N ASN A 16 11.56 -7.90 23.74
CA ASN A 16 12.94 -7.44 23.64
C ASN A 16 12.91 -6.00 23.15
N PHE A 17 13.08 -5.06 24.08
CA PHE A 17 13.46 -3.71 23.70
C PHE A 17 14.75 -3.79 22.86
N ASN A 18 14.78 -3.06 21.75
CA ASN A 18 15.98 -3.00 20.91
C ASN A 18 17.16 -2.49 21.74
N SER A 19 18.34 -3.10 21.58
CA SER A 19 19.53 -2.70 22.32
C SER A 19 20.00 -1.29 21.92
N LYS A 20 20.72 -0.60 22.80
CA LYS A 20 21.40 0.67 22.46
C LYS A 20 22.32 0.51 21.23
N GLN A 21 22.95 -0.65 21.09
CA GLN A 21 23.77 -0.99 19.93
C GLN A 21 22.94 -1.03 18.64
N PHE A 22 21.76 -1.64 18.67
CA PHE A 22 20.85 -1.65 17.53
C PHE A 22 20.44 -0.23 17.12
N TYR A 23 20.08 0.63 18.09
CA TYR A 23 19.71 2.02 17.78
C TYR A 23 20.87 2.80 17.16
N ASN A 24 22.09 2.66 17.70
CA ASN A 24 23.26 3.32 17.13
C ASN A 24 23.52 2.84 15.69
N GLN A 25 23.45 1.52 15.45
CA GLN A 25 23.60 0.96 14.11
C GLN A 25 22.53 1.48 13.14
N LEU A 26 21.28 1.56 13.58
CA LEU A 26 20.19 2.13 12.78
C LEU A 26 20.46 3.60 12.43
N VAL A 27 20.91 4.41 13.39
CA VAL A 27 21.26 5.81 13.15
C VAL A 27 22.41 5.93 12.16
N ASP A 28 23.46 5.11 12.30
CA ASP A 28 24.60 5.10 11.37
C ASP A 28 24.15 4.70 9.95
N GLU A 29 23.33 3.66 9.82
CA GLU A 29 22.77 3.23 8.53
C GLU A 29 21.89 4.31 7.90
N LEU A 30 21.06 5.00 8.68
CA LEU A 30 20.24 6.12 8.21
C LEU A 30 21.11 7.26 7.66
N ILE A 31 22.17 7.64 8.39
CA ILE A 31 23.09 8.71 7.96
C ILE A 31 23.79 8.32 6.66
N VAL A 32 24.33 7.11 6.57
CA VAL A 32 25.01 6.61 5.36
C VAL A 32 24.03 6.55 4.19
N SER A 33 22.82 6.02 4.41
CA SER A 33 21.82 5.91 3.35
C SER A 33 21.32 7.26 2.85
N GLN A 34 21.16 8.26 3.73
CA GLN A 34 20.83 9.62 3.31
C GLN A 34 21.93 10.24 2.46
N LYS A 35 23.20 10.19 2.92
CA LYS A 35 24.34 10.75 2.17
C LYS A 35 24.45 10.17 0.76
N ASN A 36 24.16 8.88 0.63
CA ASN A 36 24.25 8.16 -0.63
C ASN A 36 22.96 8.20 -1.47
N ASN A 37 21.95 9.00 -1.08
CA ASN A 37 20.63 9.01 -1.71
C ASN A 37 20.07 7.59 -1.92
N SER A 38 20.22 6.70 -0.93
CA SER A 38 19.83 5.29 -1.02
C SER A 38 18.78 4.89 0.02
N LEU A 39 18.33 5.86 0.82
CA LEU A 39 17.26 5.67 1.80
C LEU A 39 15.92 5.48 1.10
N PHE A 40 15.16 4.50 1.57
CA PHE A 40 13.77 4.33 1.22
C PHE A 40 12.96 3.90 2.44
N PHE A 41 11.67 4.25 2.44
CA PHE A 41 10.70 3.80 3.43
C PHE A 41 9.68 2.88 2.77
N LEU A 42 9.23 1.86 3.52
CA LEU A 42 8.05 1.07 3.18
C LEU A 42 6.92 1.47 4.12
N ILE A 43 5.89 2.12 3.57
CA ILE A 43 4.76 2.70 4.29
C ILE A 43 3.53 1.82 4.09
N GLY A 44 2.80 1.59 5.19
CA GLY A 44 1.51 0.90 5.19
C GLY A 44 0.43 1.73 5.88
N ALA A 45 -0.78 1.16 5.97
CA ALA A 45 -1.98 1.89 6.43
C ALA A 45 -1.83 2.48 7.83
N GLY A 46 -0.98 1.88 8.67
CA GLY A 46 -0.67 2.39 10.01
C GLY A 46 -0.15 3.84 10.04
N VAL A 47 0.48 4.33 8.96
CA VAL A 47 0.88 5.73 8.85
C VAL A 47 -0.32 6.62 8.53
N SER A 48 -1.17 6.21 7.59
CA SER A 48 -2.37 6.97 7.18
C SER A 48 -3.53 6.91 8.20
N ASN A 49 -3.45 6.03 9.21
CA ASN A 49 -4.46 5.89 10.27
C ASN A 49 -4.77 7.19 11.01
N GLN A 50 -3.76 8.03 11.31
CA GLN A 50 -3.96 9.32 11.98
C GLN A 50 -4.82 10.28 11.16
N GLN A 51 -4.89 10.07 9.85
CA GLN A 51 -5.66 10.87 8.90
C GLN A 51 -7.04 10.25 8.62
N GLY A 52 -7.45 9.22 9.36
CA GLY A 52 -8.80 8.65 9.26
C GLY A 52 -8.97 7.55 8.22
N TYR A 53 -7.89 7.12 7.56
CA TYR A 53 -7.88 5.89 6.77
C TYR A 53 -7.79 4.71 7.72
N GLY A 54 -8.87 3.93 7.84
CA GLY A 54 -8.90 2.78 8.75
C GLY A 54 -8.10 1.59 8.24
N ASP A 55 -8.11 0.53 9.04
CA ASP A 55 -7.47 -0.74 8.68
C ASP A 55 -8.23 -1.51 7.60
N TRP A 56 -7.78 -2.74 7.31
CA TRP A 56 -8.43 -3.61 6.34
C TRP A 56 -9.89 -3.97 6.69
N ASN A 57 -10.25 -4.02 7.97
CA ASN A 57 -11.63 -4.32 8.36
C ASN A 57 -12.53 -3.12 8.05
N ASP A 58 -12.04 -1.92 8.36
CA ASP A 58 -12.73 -0.67 8.03
C ASP A 58 -12.90 -0.51 6.51
N TYR A 59 -11.86 -0.81 5.72
CA TYR A 59 -11.93 -0.80 4.26
C TYR A 59 -13.04 -1.73 3.72
N VAL A 60 -13.04 -3.01 4.13
CA VAL A 60 -14.05 -3.98 3.66
C VAL A 60 -15.47 -3.59 4.08
N ARG A 61 -15.63 -3.06 5.30
CA ARG A 61 -16.91 -2.57 5.81
C ARG A 61 -17.42 -1.40 4.98
N LYS A 62 -16.60 -0.37 4.76
CA LYS A 62 -16.97 0.83 3.97
C LYS A 62 -17.23 0.50 2.50
N LEU A 63 -16.48 -0.43 1.91
CA LEU A 63 -16.73 -0.94 0.56
C LEU A 63 -18.13 -1.58 0.47
N ALA A 64 -18.46 -2.47 1.41
CA ALA A 64 -19.77 -3.12 1.47
C ALA A 64 -20.91 -2.09 1.66
N GLU A 65 -20.73 -1.12 2.55
CA GLU A 65 -21.70 -0.03 2.78
C GLU A 65 -21.92 0.83 1.53
N TYR A 66 -20.84 1.22 0.85
CA TYR A 66 -20.91 2.05 -0.35
C TYR A 66 -21.77 1.42 -1.46
N TRP A 67 -21.59 0.12 -1.69
CA TRP A 67 -22.35 -0.64 -2.68
C TRP A 67 -23.76 -0.99 -2.19
N GLY A 68 -23.92 -1.27 -0.89
CA GLY A 68 -25.23 -1.50 -0.29
C GLY A 68 -26.17 -0.30 -0.38
N LEU A 69 -25.63 0.92 -0.20
CA LEU A 69 -26.39 2.16 -0.40
C LEU A 69 -26.85 2.37 -1.85
N ARG A 70 -26.09 1.87 -2.82
CA ARG A 70 -26.42 1.96 -4.26
C ARG A 70 -27.37 0.89 -4.72
N ASN A 71 -27.41 -0.25 -4.02
CA ASN A 71 -28.28 -1.34 -4.36
C ASN A 71 -28.83 -2.00 -3.09
N LYS A 72 -29.98 -1.47 -2.61
CA LYS A 72 -30.63 -1.92 -1.39
C LYS A 72 -30.96 -3.42 -1.38
N ARG A 73 -31.18 -4.04 -2.56
CA ARG A 73 -31.45 -5.48 -2.69
C ARG A 73 -30.30 -6.34 -2.15
N TYR A 74 -29.06 -5.87 -2.25
CA TYR A 74 -27.87 -6.61 -1.82
C TYR A 74 -27.25 -6.06 -0.52
N ALA A 75 -27.83 -5.04 0.10
CA ALA A 75 -27.25 -4.35 1.25
C ALA A 75 -26.98 -5.30 2.43
N ASP A 76 -27.96 -6.12 2.81
CA ASP A 76 -27.81 -7.06 3.93
C ASP A 76 -26.80 -8.16 3.63
N THR A 77 -26.77 -8.67 2.40
CA THR A 77 -25.78 -9.66 1.94
C THR A 77 -24.35 -9.10 2.00
N LEU A 78 -24.16 -7.87 1.53
CA LEU A 78 -22.86 -7.18 1.57
C LEU A 78 -22.40 -6.95 3.01
N LYS A 79 -23.31 -6.50 3.88
CA LYS A 79 -23.05 -6.31 5.32
C LYS A 79 -22.70 -7.63 6.01
N TYR A 80 -23.41 -8.71 5.70
CA TYR A 80 -23.12 -10.03 6.22
C TYR A 80 -21.70 -10.47 5.82
N ILE A 81 -21.38 -10.41 4.52
CA ILE A 81 -20.05 -10.81 4.00
C ILE A 81 -18.93 -10.01 4.66
N SER A 82 -19.08 -8.69 4.80
CA SER A 82 -18.03 -7.86 5.43
C SER A 82 -17.80 -8.23 6.91
N SER A 83 -18.87 -8.63 7.60
CA SER A 83 -18.82 -9.03 9.02
C SER A 83 -18.35 -10.46 9.29
N LEU A 84 -18.27 -11.33 8.27
CA LEU A 84 -17.94 -12.75 8.46
C LEU A 84 -16.60 -12.95 9.17
N ALA A 85 -16.63 -13.53 10.37
CA ALA A 85 -15.43 -13.96 11.06
C ALA A 85 -14.81 -15.19 10.37
N GLY A 86 -13.48 -15.37 10.50
CA GLY A 86 -12.75 -16.51 9.94
C GLY A 86 -12.39 -16.41 8.45
N LEU A 87 -12.93 -15.42 7.71
CA LEU A 87 -12.49 -15.10 6.36
C LEU A 87 -11.49 -13.95 6.36
N SER A 88 -10.44 -14.06 5.53
CA SER A 88 -9.54 -12.95 5.28
C SER A 88 -10.26 -11.82 4.54
N ASN A 89 -9.83 -10.58 4.77
CA ASN A 89 -10.43 -9.41 4.11
C ASN A 89 -10.34 -9.48 2.57
N LYS A 90 -9.24 -10.03 2.05
CA LYS A 90 -9.05 -10.30 0.61
C LYS A 90 -10.13 -11.24 0.06
N ARG A 91 -10.47 -12.29 0.82
CA ARG A 91 -11.51 -13.25 0.44
C ARG A 91 -12.91 -12.66 0.53
N LYS A 92 -13.16 -11.79 1.51
CA LYS A 92 -14.41 -11.03 1.59
C LYS A 92 -14.60 -10.13 0.37
N ILE A 93 -13.52 -9.48 -0.09
CA ILE A 93 -13.55 -8.64 -1.29
C ILE A 93 -13.84 -9.47 -2.54
N ASP A 94 -13.29 -10.69 -2.66
CA ASP A 94 -13.64 -11.60 -3.76
C ASP A 94 -15.16 -11.83 -3.84
N PHE A 95 -15.81 -12.09 -2.71
CA PHE A 95 -17.26 -12.29 -2.62
C PHE A 95 -18.05 -11.01 -2.89
N ILE A 96 -17.61 -9.88 -2.32
CA ILE A 96 -18.22 -8.56 -2.59
C ILE A 96 -18.15 -8.24 -4.09
N ASN A 97 -17.03 -8.51 -4.76
CA ASN A 97 -16.88 -8.28 -6.20
C ASN A 97 -17.83 -9.14 -7.04
N GLN A 98 -18.15 -10.36 -6.61
CA GLN A 98 -19.20 -11.15 -7.28
C GLN A 98 -20.58 -10.49 -7.18
N ILE A 99 -20.88 -9.84 -6.05
CA ILE A 99 -22.11 -9.07 -5.88
C ILE A 99 -22.07 -7.77 -6.70
N ILE A 100 -20.95 -7.03 -6.70
CA ILE A 100 -20.78 -5.82 -7.50
C ILE A 100 -20.96 -6.14 -8.99
N LYS A 101 -20.40 -7.25 -9.48
CA LYS A 101 -20.61 -7.70 -10.86
C LYS A 101 -22.10 -7.91 -11.18
N LYS A 102 -22.89 -8.46 -10.25
CA LYS A 102 -24.35 -8.56 -10.38
C LYS A 102 -25.04 -7.19 -10.36
N ILE A 103 -24.54 -6.23 -9.58
CA ILE A 103 -25.06 -4.85 -9.55
C ILE A 103 -24.78 -4.14 -10.88
N CYS A 104 -23.60 -4.36 -11.48
CA CYS A 104 -23.18 -3.72 -12.73
C CYS A 104 -23.86 -4.28 -13.98
N ASN A 105 -24.54 -5.43 -13.89
CA ASN A 105 -25.26 -6.10 -14.99
C ASN A 105 -24.41 -6.50 -16.22
N SER A 106 -23.10 -6.23 -16.25
CA SER A 106 -22.18 -6.73 -17.28
C SER A 106 -20.73 -6.71 -16.80
N ASP A 107 -19.87 -7.49 -17.45
CA ASP A 107 -18.42 -7.49 -17.19
C ASP A 107 -17.74 -6.16 -17.55
N GLU A 108 -18.24 -5.48 -18.58
CA GLU A 108 -17.69 -4.20 -19.02
C GLU A 108 -18.01 -3.09 -18.01
N GLN A 109 -19.25 -3.03 -17.54
CA GLN A 109 -19.63 -2.10 -16.46
C GLN A 109 -18.90 -2.41 -15.16
N PHE A 110 -18.69 -3.69 -14.84
CA PHE A 110 -17.90 -4.08 -13.68
C PHE A 110 -16.46 -3.55 -13.77
N LYS A 111 -15.77 -3.73 -14.92
CA LYS A 111 -14.40 -3.23 -15.11
C LYS A 111 -14.30 -1.72 -14.92
N ILE A 112 -15.29 -0.96 -15.39
CA ILE A 112 -15.32 0.50 -15.26
C ILE A 112 -15.53 0.93 -13.80
N ARG A 113 -16.43 0.22 -13.09
CA ARG A 113 -17.02 0.71 -11.85
C ARG A 113 -16.54 0.02 -10.57
N CYS A 114 -15.84 -1.11 -10.67
CA CYS A 114 -15.46 -1.90 -9.50
C CYS A 114 -14.59 -1.13 -8.49
N LEU A 115 -13.89 -0.08 -8.93
CA LEU A 115 -13.10 0.82 -8.08
C LEU A 115 -13.79 2.16 -7.76
N ASP A 116 -15.10 2.30 -8.04
CA ASP A 116 -15.84 3.55 -7.77
C ASP A 116 -15.73 3.97 -6.30
N PHE A 117 -15.74 2.99 -5.37
CA PHE A 117 -15.58 3.24 -3.95
C PHE A 117 -14.17 3.77 -3.65
N GLU A 118 -13.14 3.06 -4.12
CA GLU A 118 -11.74 3.36 -3.88
C GLU A 118 -11.39 4.74 -4.43
N LYS A 119 -11.85 5.08 -5.64
CA LYS A 119 -11.67 6.41 -6.24
C LYS A 119 -12.30 7.50 -5.39
N LYS A 120 -13.49 7.26 -4.83
CA LYS A 120 -14.16 8.22 -3.95
C LYS A 120 -13.49 8.32 -2.58
N HIS A 121 -13.02 7.21 -2.02
CA HIS A 121 -12.53 7.15 -0.66
C HIS A 121 -11.06 7.55 -0.53
N PHE A 122 -10.23 7.10 -1.46
CA PHE A 122 -8.77 7.26 -1.47
C PHE A 122 -8.26 8.16 -2.61
N GLY A 123 -9.14 8.62 -3.51
CA GLY A 123 -8.73 9.47 -4.62
C GLY A 123 -8.01 10.74 -4.16
N ASN A 124 -7.23 11.33 -5.06
CA ASN A 124 -6.28 12.41 -4.77
C ASN A 124 -6.92 13.72 -4.27
N HIS A 125 -7.30 13.72 -3.00
CA HIS A 125 -7.77 14.88 -2.25
C HIS A 125 -7.01 14.88 -0.94
N GLN A 126 -6.28 15.96 -0.67
CA GLN A 126 -5.49 16.07 0.55
C GLN A 126 -6.41 16.16 1.78
N LEU A 127 -6.22 15.25 2.72
CA LEU A 127 -6.81 15.40 4.04
C LEU A 127 -6.03 16.46 4.81
N GLN A 128 -6.70 17.52 5.25
CA GLN A 128 -6.11 18.57 6.10
C GLN A 128 -6.01 18.13 7.56
N ILE A 129 -5.51 16.92 7.79
CA ILE A 129 -5.29 16.34 9.11
C ILE A 129 -3.78 16.17 9.28
N ASN A 130 -3.24 16.75 10.35
CA ASN A 130 -1.82 16.64 10.66
C ASN A 130 -1.44 15.18 10.96
N ASN A 131 -0.33 14.72 10.38
CA ASN A 131 0.24 13.39 10.56
C ASN A 131 1.70 13.53 10.97
N ASP A 132 1.98 13.37 12.27
CA ASP A 132 3.32 13.62 12.82
C ASP A 132 4.36 12.58 12.35
N ILE A 133 3.90 11.35 12.08
CA ILE A 133 4.75 10.30 11.54
C ILE A 133 5.17 10.68 10.12
N LEU A 134 4.20 10.98 9.27
CA LEU A 134 4.46 11.35 7.88
C LEU A 134 5.27 12.65 7.79
N SER A 135 4.93 13.66 8.58
CA SER A 135 5.65 14.94 8.64
C SER A 135 7.11 14.78 9.09
N THR A 136 7.42 13.73 9.85
CA THR A 136 8.78 13.36 10.21
C THR A 136 9.49 12.61 9.08
N LEU A 137 8.82 11.66 8.44
CA LEU A 137 9.40 10.85 7.36
C LEU A 137 9.75 11.69 6.13
N ILE A 138 8.91 12.66 5.75
CA ILE A 138 9.16 13.50 4.56
C ILE A 138 10.36 14.44 4.71
N LYS A 139 10.87 14.65 5.94
CA LYS A 139 12.10 15.44 6.17
C LYS A 139 13.33 14.72 5.64
N PHE A 140 13.24 13.42 5.40
CA PHE A 140 14.30 12.64 4.80
C PHE A 140 14.15 12.65 3.27
N SER A 141 15.25 12.98 2.58
CA SER A 141 15.38 12.76 1.14
C SER A 141 15.41 11.24 0.86
N ALA A 142 14.24 10.64 0.67
CA ALA A 142 14.04 9.19 0.57
C ALA A 142 13.06 8.82 -0.54
N ILE A 143 13.07 7.56 -0.97
CA ILE A 143 11.99 7.00 -1.81
C ILE A 143 10.94 6.37 -0.91
N PHE A 144 9.68 6.50 -1.29
CA PHE A 144 8.57 5.96 -0.52
C PHE A 144 7.91 4.85 -1.30
N PHE A 145 8.06 3.61 -0.84
CA PHE A 145 7.23 2.50 -1.30
C PHE A 145 6.01 2.44 -0.39
N THR A 146 4.82 2.33 -0.96
CA THR A 146 3.58 2.25 -0.19
C THR A 146 2.69 1.12 -0.67
N THR A 147 2.03 0.46 0.28
CA THR A 147 0.93 -0.48 -0.01
C THR A 147 -0.43 0.18 0.09
N ASN A 148 -0.46 1.48 0.41
CA ASN A 148 -1.69 2.25 0.59
C ASN A 148 -2.25 2.72 -0.75
N TYR A 149 -3.55 2.99 -0.75
CA TYR A 149 -4.27 3.48 -1.92
C TYR A 149 -4.41 5.01 -1.91
N ASP A 150 -4.28 5.66 -0.75
CA ASP A 150 -4.31 7.11 -0.60
C ASP A 150 -3.03 7.79 -1.08
N TYR A 151 -3.13 9.09 -1.36
CA TYR A 151 -2.03 9.94 -1.86
C TYR A 151 -1.40 10.80 -0.76
N GLU A 152 -1.50 10.41 0.51
CA GLU A 152 -1.08 11.28 1.61
C GLU A 152 0.44 11.54 1.61
N VAL A 153 1.22 10.56 1.17
CA VAL A 153 2.69 10.71 1.06
C VAL A 153 3.03 11.75 0.00
N GLU A 154 2.42 11.66 -1.18
CA GLU A 154 2.56 12.60 -2.30
C GLU A 154 2.15 14.00 -1.87
N ASN A 155 0.99 14.12 -1.21
CA ASN A 155 0.45 15.38 -0.72
C ASN A 155 1.35 16.03 0.32
N ALA A 156 1.96 15.23 1.21
CA ALA A 156 2.87 15.73 2.23
C ALA A 156 4.23 16.17 1.66
N ILE A 157 4.73 15.47 0.64
CA ILE A 157 5.98 15.83 -0.05
C ILE A 157 5.78 17.00 -1.02
N GLY A 158 4.58 17.14 -1.60
CA GLY A 158 4.31 18.08 -2.70
C GLY A 158 4.87 17.62 -4.04
N SER A 159 5.00 16.29 -4.26
CA SER A 159 5.58 15.69 -5.46
C SER A 159 4.53 14.93 -6.27
N ASN A 160 4.60 15.06 -7.60
CA ASN A 160 3.81 14.25 -8.54
C ASN A 160 4.63 13.10 -9.15
N SER A 161 5.86 12.86 -8.68
CA SER A 161 6.72 11.78 -9.14
C SER A 161 6.28 10.45 -8.54
N ILE A 162 5.35 9.80 -9.22
CA ILE A 162 4.76 8.54 -8.77
C ILE A 162 4.98 7.40 -9.76
N ILE A 163 5.15 6.19 -9.23
CA ILE A 163 4.92 4.93 -9.94
C ILE A 163 3.62 4.35 -9.42
N LYS A 164 2.67 4.14 -10.33
CA LYS A 164 1.27 3.94 -9.97
C LYS A 164 0.95 2.53 -9.53
N ASP A 165 1.75 1.57 -9.98
CA ASP A 165 1.67 0.17 -9.58
C ASP A 165 3.01 -0.56 -9.73
N TYR A 166 3.14 -1.74 -9.10
CA TYR A 166 4.38 -2.52 -9.15
C TYR A 166 4.73 -3.05 -10.56
N MET A 167 3.79 -3.07 -11.50
CA MET A 167 4.04 -3.52 -12.88
C MET A 167 4.73 -2.43 -13.69
N GLU A 168 4.45 -1.16 -13.39
CA GLU A 168 5.14 0.00 -13.97
C GLU A 168 6.61 0.10 -13.52
N LEU A 169 6.96 -0.49 -12.38
CA LEU A 169 8.34 -0.49 -11.88
C LEU A 169 9.26 -1.30 -12.81
N SER A 170 10.20 -0.62 -13.44
CA SER A 170 11.24 -1.19 -14.30
C SER A 170 12.59 -1.26 -13.59
N GLU A 171 13.42 -2.23 -13.97
CA GLU A 171 14.81 -2.31 -13.53
C GLU A 171 15.66 -1.14 -14.03
N THR A 172 15.22 -0.46 -15.10
CA THR A 172 15.88 0.72 -15.66
C THR A 172 15.54 2.02 -14.95
N ASP A 173 14.56 2.01 -14.05
CA ASP A 173 14.09 3.24 -13.42
C ASP A 173 15.15 3.86 -12.51
N GLU A 174 15.44 5.14 -12.74
CA GLU A 174 16.22 5.96 -11.83
C GLU A 174 15.27 6.72 -10.90
N LEU A 175 14.69 6.01 -9.93
CA LEU A 175 13.90 6.67 -8.89
C LEU A 175 14.81 7.65 -8.15
N LEU A 176 14.41 8.91 -8.08
CA LEU A 176 15.07 9.94 -7.30
C LEU A 176 14.45 10.03 -5.91
N PRO A 177 15.11 10.67 -4.92
CA PRO A 177 14.42 10.99 -3.68
C PRO A 177 13.10 11.72 -3.95
N ASN A 178 12.11 11.52 -3.07
CA ASN A 178 10.75 12.04 -3.17
C ASN A 178 9.87 11.38 -4.25
N PHE A 179 10.31 10.27 -4.84
CA PHE A 179 9.43 9.36 -5.56
C PHE A 179 8.53 8.57 -4.61
N VAL A 180 7.28 8.37 -5.02
CA VAL A 180 6.35 7.45 -4.35
C VAL A 180 5.99 6.29 -5.29
N VAL A 181 6.00 5.07 -4.76
CA VAL A 181 5.74 3.84 -5.53
C VAL A 181 4.59 3.08 -4.86
N HIS A 182 3.43 3.06 -5.50
CA HIS A 182 2.24 2.34 -5.02
C HIS A 182 2.32 0.86 -5.38
N LEU A 183 2.88 0.02 -4.52
CA LEU A 183 3.01 -1.41 -4.79
C LEU A 183 1.67 -2.13 -5.03
N HIS A 184 0.58 -1.62 -4.46
CA HIS A 184 -0.76 -2.20 -4.61
C HIS A 184 -1.64 -1.48 -5.64
N GLY A 185 -1.10 -0.54 -6.39
CA GLY A 185 -1.89 0.26 -7.33
C GLY A 185 -2.55 1.48 -6.68
N GLU A 186 -2.78 2.51 -7.49
CA GLU A 186 -3.61 3.66 -7.12
C GLU A 186 -5.08 3.48 -7.60
N PRO A 187 -6.08 4.12 -6.95
CA PRO A 187 -7.49 4.00 -7.34
C PRO A 187 -7.81 4.46 -8.76
N ASN A 188 -7.04 5.43 -9.28
CA ASN A 188 -7.22 6.00 -10.62
C ASN A 188 -6.38 5.27 -11.69
N GLY A 189 -5.63 4.23 -11.31
CA GLY A 189 -4.72 3.51 -12.18
C GLY A 189 -5.40 2.35 -12.92
N ASN A 190 -4.59 1.42 -13.41
CA ASN A 190 -5.09 0.24 -14.10
C ASN A 190 -5.77 -0.72 -13.11
N VAL A 191 -7.08 -0.92 -13.30
CA VAL A 191 -7.90 -1.83 -12.48
C VAL A 191 -7.30 -3.24 -12.39
N SER A 192 -6.64 -3.72 -13.44
CA SER A 192 -6.03 -5.06 -13.46
C SER A 192 -4.87 -5.19 -12.48
N ASN A 193 -4.17 -4.08 -12.20
CA ASN A 193 -2.99 -4.02 -11.35
C ASN A 193 -3.33 -3.63 -9.89
N PHE A 194 -4.55 -3.16 -9.62
CA PHE A 194 -4.99 -2.77 -8.28
C PHE A 194 -5.18 -3.97 -7.33
N ILE A 195 -4.34 -4.10 -6.30
CA ILE A 195 -4.23 -5.30 -5.45
C ILE A 195 -5.15 -5.20 -4.23
N ASN A 196 -6.35 -5.78 -4.31
CA ASN A 196 -7.29 -5.88 -3.19
C ASN A 196 -7.98 -7.26 -3.04
N THR A 197 -7.90 -8.13 -4.04
CA THR A 197 -8.49 -9.48 -4.06
C THR A 197 -7.47 -10.57 -3.77
N SER A 198 -7.94 -11.75 -3.36
CA SER A 198 -7.04 -12.87 -3.02
C SER A 198 -6.19 -13.31 -4.20
N ASP A 199 -6.77 -13.36 -5.41
CA ASP A 199 -6.06 -13.78 -6.62
C ASP A 199 -4.95 -12.80 -7.01
N LYS A 200 -5.18 -11.50 -6.86
CA LYS A 200 -4.20 -10.46 -7.15
C LYS A 200 -3.05 -10.45 -6.16
N TYR A 201 -3.36 -10.64 -4.87
CA TYR A 201 -2.32 -10.87 -3.87
C TYR A 201 -1.51 -12.13 -4.15
N LEU A 202 -2.16 -13.22 -4.56
CA LEU A 202 -1.47 -14.45 -4.95
C LEU A 202 -0.56 -14.20 -6.16
N LYS A 203 -1.02 -13.50 -7.18
CA LYS A 203 -0.21 -13.13 -8.36
C LYS A 203 0.99 -12.25 -8.00
N LEU A 204 0.80 -11.27 -7.12
CA LEU A 204 1.89 -10.41 -6.65
C LEU A 204 2.95 -11.23 -5.92
N TYR A 205 2.53 -12.06 -4.95
CA TYR A 205 3.47 -12.83 -4.13
C TYR A 205 4.02 -14.09 -4.81
N ALA A 206 3.33 -14.64 -5.80
CA ALA A 206 3.92 -15.66 -6.68
C ALA A 206 5.08 -15.08 -7.52
N ASN A 207 5.08 -13.76 -7.73
CA ASN A 207 6.16 -13.01 -8.39
C ASN A 207 7.02 -12.24 -7.37
N LEU A 208 7.02 -12.64 -6.09
CA LEU A 208 7.79 -11.95 -5.05
C LEU A 208 9.28 -11.91 -5.40
N ASP A 209 9.83 -12.99 -5.98
CA ASP A 209 11.23 -13.06 -6.40
C ASP A 209 11.57 -11.97 -7.43
N ASN A 210 10.65 -11.69 -8.37
CA ASN A 210 10.82 -10.63 -9.35
C ASN A 210 10.73 -9.24 -8.68
N LEU A 211 9.75 -9.01 -7.82
CA LEU A 211 9.66 -7.75 -7.06
C LEU A 211 10.91 -7.53 -6.20
N GLN A 212 11.36 -8.56 -5.49
CA GLN A 212 12.57 -8.54 -4.69
C GLN A 212 13.81 -8.30 -5.56
N HIS A 213 13.88 -8.91 -6.74
CA HIS A 213 14.94 -8.69 -7.71
C HIS A 213 14.98 -7.22 -8.16
N LYS A 214 13.84 -6.66 -8.60
CA LYS A 214 13.71 -5.25 -9.01
C LYS A 214 14.15 -4.29 -7.90
N LEU A 215 13.65 -4.48 -6.68
CA LEU A 215 14.04 -3.67 -5.52
C LEU A 215 15.53 -3.81 -5.18
N THR A 216 16.09 -5.02 -5.30
CA THR A 216 17.51 -5.29 -5.07
C THR A 216 18.39 -4.64 -6.13
N MET A 217 18.00 -4.71 -7.40
CA MET A 217 18.73 -4.11 -8.52
C MET A 217 18.71 -2.59 -8.43
N PHE A 218 17.56 -2.01 -8.08
CA PHE A 218 17.41 -0.60 -7.78
C PHE A 218 18.41 -0.15 -6.69
N TYR A 219 18.48 -0.89 -5.58
CA TYR A 219 19.41 -0.59 -4.48
C TYR A 219 20.88 -0.75 -4.89
N LYS A 220 21.23 -1.80 -5.64
CA LYS A 220 22.61 -2.07 -6.09
C LYS A 220 23.13 -0.97 -7.02
N LYS A 221 22.33 -0.50 -7.98
CA LYS A 221 22.71 0.59 -8.89
C LYS A 221 23.13 1.86 -8.15
N ARG A 222 22.49 2.15 -7.01
CA ARG A 222 22.82 3.31 -6.18
C ARG A 222 24.09 3.13 -5.34
N LYS A 223 24.48 1.89 -5.02
CA LYS A 223 25.76 1.62 -4.35
C LYS A 223 26.99 1.72 -5.26
N ILE A 224 26.82 1.49 -6.56
CA ILE A 224 27.94 1.44 -7.53
C ILE A 224 28.35 2.84 -8.01
N ARG A 225 27.55 3.88 -7.74
CA ARG A 225 27.85 5.26 -8.16
C ARG A 225 28.91 5.99 -7.29
N TYR A 226 29.60 5.28 -6.40
CA TYR A 226 30.71 5.81 -5.59
C TYR A 226 31.82 4.77 -5.40
#